data_AF-A0A256BJA4-F1
#
_entry.id   AF-A0A256BJA4-F1
#
_cell.length_a   1.000
_cell.length_b   1.000
_cell.length_c   1.000
_cell.angle_alpha   90.00
_cell.angle_beta   90.00
_cell.angle_gamma   90.00
#
_symmetry.space_group_name_H-M   'P 1'
#
loop_
_entity.id
_entity.type
_entity.pdbx_description
1 polymer ?
#
loop_
_entity_poly.entity_id
_entity_poly.type
_entity_poly.pdbx_seq_one_letter_code
_entity_poly.pdbx_strand_id
1 'polypeptide(L)'
;MFKLSTKLFVALLAIATTFLMLYLQPLSAKAILSDSVTTPQPELIATAETAPYLETAVLGGKPISVLYVTRDGDTVLVRCYPNYQPIMKVRAMGSNPDANTQKEGVVTCQPAST
;
A
#
# COMPACT_ATOMS: atom_id res chain seq x y z
N MET A 1 -19.64 58.63 27.64
CA MET A 1 -20.10 58.65 26.24
C MET A 1 -19.05 59.36 25.39
N PHE A 2 -18.12 58.61 24.77
CA PHE A 2 -17.11 59.20 23.88
C PHE A 2 -17.70 59.36 22.48
N LYS A 3 -18.07 60.59 22.10
CA LYS A 3 -18.40 60.95 20.71
C LYS A 3 -17.10 61.03 19.92
N LEU A 4 -16.61 59.88 19.47
CA LEU A 4 -15.45 59.84 18.60
C LEU A 4 -15.87 60.42 17.24
N SER A 5 -15.27 61.54 16.86
CA SER A 5 -15.48 62.15 15.55
C SER A 5 -15.20 61.12 14.46
N THR A 6 -16.08 61.00 13.47
CA THR A 6 -16.02 59.97 12.42
C THR A 6 -14.65 59.91 11.73
N LYS A 7 -13.96 61.05 11.61
CA LYS A 7 -12.60 61.14 11.06
C LYS A 7 -11.55 60.43 11.92
N LEU A 8 -11.71 60.48 13.24
CA LEU A 8 -10.80 59.86 14.21
C LEU A 8 -11.02 58.34 14.28
N PHE A 9 -12.28 57.89 14.09
CA PHE A 9 -12.61 56.47 13.99
C PHE A 9 -12.03 55.84 12.72
N VAL A 10 -12.12 56.54 11.58
CA VAL A 10 -11.53 56.10 10.31
C VAL A 10 -10.00 56.05 10.39
N ALA A 11 -9.36 57.03 11.02
CA ALA A 11 -7.91 57.04 11.21
C ALA A 11 -7.42 55.85 12.06
N LEU A 12 -8.14 55.53 13.15
CA LEU A 12 -7.80 54.38 14.00
C LEU A 12 -7.99 53.04 13.29
N LEU A 13 -9.06 52.89 12.48
CA LEU A 13 -9.23 51.69 11.66
C LEU A 13 -8.09 51.52 10.66
N ALA A 14 -7.67 52.60 9.99
CA ALA A 14 -6.57 52.55 9.04
C ALA A 14 -5.26 52.09 9.70
N ILE A 15 -4.94 52.62 10.89
CA ILE A 15 -3.74 52.23 11.66
C ILE A 15 -3.83 50.78 12.12
N ALA A 16 -4.99 50.32 12.57
CA ALA A 16 -5.19 48.93 12.98
C ALA A 16 -5.00 47.96 11.80
N THR A 17 -5.49 48.33 10.61
CA THR A 17 -5.33 47.50 9.40
C THR A 17 -3.90 47.44 8.91
N THR A 18 -3.12 48.54 8.99
CA THR A 18 -1.71 48.52 8.58
C THR A 18 -0.86 47.72 9.57
N PHE A 19 -1.13 47.80 10.87
CA PHE A 19 -0.49 46.96 11.87
C PHE A 19 -0.82 45.48 11.67
N LEU A 20 -2.08 45.14 11.40
CA LEU A 20 -2.49 43.77 11.12
C LEU A 20 -1.80 43.19 9.87
N MET A 21 -1.64 44.00 8.82
CA MET A 21 -0.94 43.59 7.60
C MET A 21 0.58 43.46 7.80
N LEU A 22 1.18 44.23 8.71
CA LEU A 22 2.60 44.08 9.12
C LEU A 22 2.82 42.79 9.93
N TYR A 23 1.88 42.44 10.82
CA TYR A 23 1.93 41.18 11.57
C TYR A 23 1.64 39.94 10.70
N LEU A 24 0.91 40.10 9.59
CA LEU A 24 0.63 39.02 8.63
C LEU A 24 1.66 38.89 7.51
N GLN A 25 2.73 39.68 7.48
CA GLN A 25 3.78 39.46 6.50
C GLN A 25 4.40 38.09 6.75
N PRO A 26 4.29 37.12 5.81
CA PRO A 26 5.13 35.94 5.87
C PRO A 26 6.55 36.47 5.75
N LEU A 27 7.32 36.29 6.82
CA LEU A 27 8.75 36.59 6.86
C LEU A 27 9.38 35.77 5.73
N SER A 28 9.47 36.36 4.54
CA SER A 28 10.15 35.79 3.39
C SER A 28 11.65 35.94 3.62
N ALA A 29 12.12 35.30 4.70
CA ALA A 29 13.49 34.95 4.88
C ALA A 29 13.84 34.06 3.69
N LYS A 30 14.62 34.61 2.77
CA LYS A 30 15.44 33.82 1.85
C LYS A 30 16.24 32.87 2.74
N ALA A 31 15.77 31.63 2.86
CA ALA A 31 16.57 30.55 3.42
C ALA A 31 17.76 30.38 2.46
N ILE A 32 18.90 30.88 2.93
CA ILE A 32 20.20 30.68 2.32
C ILE A 32 20.44 29.17 2.34
N LEU A 33 20.55 28.58 1.15
CA LEU A 33 21.19 27.28 0.86
C LEU A 33 21.00 26.22 1.95
N SER A 34 19.84 25.58 1.99
CA SER A 34 19.78 24.22 2.49
C SER A 34 20.43 23.36 1.42
N ASP A 35 21.69 22.98 1.64
CA ASP A 35 22.36 21.92 0.91
C ASP A 35 21.57 20.65 1.20
N SER A 36 20.48 20.43 0.45
CA SER A 36 19.83 19.14 0.43
C SER A 36 20.83 18.23 -0.24
N VAL A 37 21.67 17.60 0.58
CA VAL A 37 22.20 16.29 0.25
C VAL A 37 20.99 15.53 -0.23
N THR A 38 20.88 15.37 -1.55
CA THR A 38 20.00 14.40 -2.16
C THR A 38 20.51 13.09 -1.61
N THR A 39 19.97 12.68 -0.45
CA THR A 39 19.93 11.27 -0.07
C THR A 39 19.56 10.56 -1.35
N PRO A 40 20.36 9.62 -1.85
CA PRO A 40 19.96 8.83 -2.99
C PRO A 40 18.61 8.26 -2.58
N GLN A 41 17.53 8.77 -3.17
CA GLN A 41 16.25 8.11 -3.06
C GLN A 41 16.55 6.72 -3.59
N PRO A 42 16.31 5.66 -2.80
CA PRO A 42 16.39 4.32 -3.33
C PRO A 42 15.51 4.36 -4.56
N GLU A 43 16.12 4.24 -5.73
CA GLU A 43 15.39 3.96 -6.93
C GLU A 43 14.68 2.66 -6.60
N LEU A 44 13.39 2.76 -6.29
CA LEU A 44 12.53 1.60 -6.10
C LEU A 44 12.44 0.99 -7.48
N ILE A 45 13.47 0.20 -7.83
CA ILE A 45 13.45 -0.67 -8.98
C ILE A 45 12.24 -1.55 -8.70
N ALA A 46 11.18 -1.32 -9.46
CA ALA A 46 10.01 -2.18 -9.45
C ALA A 46 10.48 -3.55 -9.95
N THR A 47 10.95 -4.38 -9.03
CA THR A 47 11.24 -5.77 -9.29
C THR A 47 9.94 -6.35 -9.82
N ALA A 48 9.93 -6.73 -11.09
CA ALA A 48 8.77 -7.31 -11.74
C ALA A 48 8.22 -8.44 -10.87
N GLU A 49 6.90 -8.47 -10.72
CA GLU A 49 6.23 -9.43 -9.87
C GLU A 49 6.60 -10.87 -10.30
N THR A 50 7.00 -11.69 -9.33
CA THR A 50 7.47 -13.05 -9.58
C THR A 50 6.35 -13.93 -10.12
N ALA A 51 6.56 -14.56 -11.27
CA ALA A 51 5.62 -15.50 -11.87
C ALA A 51 5.37 -16.72 -10.95
N PRO A 52 4.21 -17.39 -11.04
CA PRO A 52 3.96 -18.60 -10.28
C PRO A 52 5.02 -19.66 -10.53
N TYR A 53 5.49 -20.30 -9.47
CA TYR A 53 6.55 -21.29 -9.54
C TYR A 53 6.26 -22.49 -8.66
N LEU A 54 6.81 -23.64 -9.06
CA LEU A 54 6.68 -24.90 -8.34
C LEU A 54 8.01 -25.20 -7.62
N GLU A 55 7.92 -25.53 -6.35
CA GLU A 55 9.06 -25.92 -5.52
C GLU A 55 8.81 -27.27 -4.84
N THR A 56 9.86 -28.04 -4.64
CA THR A 56 9.79 -29.28 -3.86
C THR A 56 10.04 -28.98 -2.39
N ALA A 57 9.14 -29.40 -1.52
CA ALA A 57 9.28 -29.27 -0.07
C ALA A 57 9.09 -30.62 0.63
N VAL A 58 9.32 -30.69 1.93
CA VAL A 58 9.08 -31.89 2.75
C VAL A 58 8.06 -31.57 3.83
N LEU A 59 6.94 -32.28 3.83
CA LEU A 59 5.89 -32.15 4.83
C LEU A 59 5.65 -33.51 5.49
N GLY A 60 5.83 -33.58 6.82
CA GLY A 60 5.69 -34.84 7.56
C GLY A 60 6.65 -35.95 7.09
N GLY A 61 7.85 -35.58 6.65
CA GLY A 61 8.86 -36.51 6.11
C GLY A 61 8.56 -37.03 4.70
N LYS A 62 7.51 -36.55 4.03
CA LYS A 62 7.18 -36.89 2.64
C LYS A 62 7.48 -35.71 1.71
N PRO A 63 8.07 -35.97 0.52
CA PRO A 63 8.24 -34.93 -0.48
C PRO A 63 6.88 -34.50 -1.02
N ILE A 64 6.70 -33.20 -1.17
CA ILE A 64 5.52 -32.56 -1.75
C ILE A 64 5.95 -31.52 -2.77
N SER A 65 5.05 -31.18 -3.70
CA SER A 65 5.22 -30.05 -4.60
C SER A 65 4.34 -28.89 -4.13
N VAL A 66 4.95 -27.73 -3.90
CA VAL A 66 4.28 -26.50 -3.49
C VAL A 66 4.26 -25.55 -4.68
N LEU A 67 3.05 -25.14 -5.07
CA LEU A 67 2.85 -24.12 -6.09
C LEU A 67 2.66 -22.77 -5.39
N TYR A 68 3.59 -21.85 -5.60
CA TYR A 68 3.47 -20.48 -5.11
C TYR A 68 2.79 -19.61 -6.15
N VAL A 69 1.71 -18.96 -5.75
CA VAL A 69 0.99 -17.97 -6.55
C VAL A 69 1.05 -16.66 -5.77
N THR A 70 1.72 -15.67 -6.33
CA THR A 70 2.08 -14.42 -5.64
C THR A 70 1.02 -13.33 -5.83
N ARG A 71 0.17 -13.45 -6.87
CA ARG A 71 -0.85 -12.46 -7.24
C ARG A 71 -2.23 -13.07 -7.25
N ASP A 72 -3.22 -12.30 -6.83
CA ASP A 72 -4.62 -12.76 -6.79
C ASP A 72 -5.21 -13.02 -8.20
N GLY A 73 -4.70 -12.33 -9.22
CA GLY A 73 -5.11 -12.46 -10.61
C GLY A 73 -4.35 -13.50 -11.44
N ASP A 74 -3.29 -14.12 -10.89
CA ASP A 74 -2.56 -15.16 -11.61
C ASP A 74 -3.44 -16.39 -11.83
N THR A 75 -3.51 -16.85 -13.07
CA THR A 75 -4.28 -18.05 -13.44
C THR A 75 -3.33 -19.20 -13.73
N VAL A 76 -3.52 -20.33 -13.04
CA VAL A 76 -2.71 -21.55 -13.25
C VAL A 76 -3.60 -22.66 -13.78
N LEU A 77 -3.16 -23.30 -14.87
CA LEU A 77 -3.82 -24.46 -15.43
C LEU A 77 -3.31 -25.73 -14.75
N VAL A 78 -4.18 -26.44 -14.04
CA VAL A 78 -3.87 -27.76 -13.46
C VAL A 78 -4.55 -28.84 -14.29
N ARG A 79 -3.77 -29.82 -14.78
CA ARG A 79 -4.29 -31.00 -15.48
C ARG A 79 -3.99 -32.25 -14.68
N CYS A 80 -5.02 -33.03 -14.42
CA CYS A 80 -4.89 -34.40 -13.93
C CYS A 80 -4.77 -35.39 -15.10
N TYR A 81 -4.35 -36.62 -14.80
CA TYR A 81 -4.37 -37.71 -15.79
C TYR A 81 -5.79 -37.96 -16.33
N PRO A 82 -5.93 -38.60 -17.51
CA PRO A 82 -7.23 -38.94 -18.07
C PRO A 82 -8.14 -39.65 -17.06
N ASN A 83 -9.43 -39.32 -17.07
CA ASN A 83 -10.45 -39.79 -16.12
C ASN A 83 -10.32 -39.27 -14.68
N TYR A 84 -9.44 -38.30 -14.41
CA TYR A 84 -9.34 -37.62 -13.13
C TYR A 84 -9.60 -36.12 -13.29
N GLN A 85 -10.16 -35.50 -12.26
CA GLN A 85 -10.40 -34.06 -12.19
C GLN A 85 -9.69 -33.44 -10.97
N PRO A 86 -9.15 -32.23 -11.10
CA PRO A 86 -8.53 -31.54 -9.98
C PRO A 86 -9.60 -31.03 -9.02
N ILE A 87 -9.45 -31.34 -7.73
CA ILE A 87 -10.26 -30.81 -6.65
C ILE A 87 -9.35 -29.99 -5.75
N MET A 88 -9.77 -28.75 -5.49
CA MET A 88 -9.01 -27.80 -4.69
C MET A 88 -9.75 -27.50 -3.39
N LYS A 89 -9.05 -27.60 -2.27
CA LYS A 89 -9.53 -27.15 -0.96
C LYS A 89 -8.61 -26.05 -0.46
N VAL A 90 -9.14 -24.84 -0.34
CA VAL A 90 -8.40 -23.64 0.08
C VAL A 90 -8.86 -23.21 1.46
N ARG A 91 -7.94 -22.72 2.27
CA ARG A 91 -8.18 -22.12 3.59
C ARG A 91 -7.27 -20.89 3.78
N ALA A 92 -7.53 -20.14 4.84
CA ALA A 92 -6.61 -19.08 5.25
C ALA A 92 -5.28 -19.69 5.71
N MET A 93 -4.17 -19.04 5.32
CA MET A 93 -2.83 -19.49 5.71
C MET A 93 -2.68 -19.46 7.24
N GLY A 94 -2.05 -20.50 7.80
CA GLY A 94 -1.82 -20.59 9.25
C GLY A 94 -3.08 -20.76 10.10
N SER A 95 -4.22 -21.15 9.51
CA SER A 95 -5.51 -21.27 10.20
C SER A 95 -6.02 -19.98 10.86
N ASN A 96 -5.50 -18.82 10.44
CA ASN A 96 -5.95 -17.52 10.93
C ASN A 96 -7.12 -17.02 10.07
N PRO A 97 -8.36 -16.98 10.57
CA PRO A 97 -9.51 -16.51 9.79
C PRO A 97 -9.42 -15.04 9.37
N ASP A 98 -8.59 -14.25 10.07
CA ASP A 98 -8.37 -12.82 9.81
C ASP A 98 -7.22 -12.56 8.82
N ALA A 99 -6.53 -13.61 8.36
CA ALA A 99 -5.50 -13.51 7.31
C ALA A 99 -6.18 -13.25 5.94
N ASN A 100 -6.66 -12.03 5.76
CA ASN A 100 -7.46 -11.61 4.61
C ASN A 100 -6.72 -11.63 3.27
N THR A 101 -5.41 -11.89 3.25
CA THR A 101 -4.57 -11.73 2.05
C THR A 101 -3.92 -13.01 1.56
N GLN A 102 -3.56 -13.94 2.45
CA GLN A 102 -2.83 -15.16 2.07
C GLN A 102 -3.65 -16.41 2.30
N LYS A 103 -3.76 -17.22 1.25
CA LYS A 103 -4.49 -18.49 1.24
C LYS A 103 -3.54 -19.63 0.95
N GLU A 104 -3.84 -20.78 1.53
CA GLU A 104 -3.13 -22.02 1.28
C GLU A 104 -4.14 -23.13 0.98
N GLY A 105 -3.72 -24.17 0.28
CA GLY A 105 -4.64 -25.25 -0.05
C GLY A 105 -3.96 -26.49 -0.56
N VAL A 106 -4.76 -27.54 -0.71
CA VAL A 106 -4.33 -28.79 -1.31
C VAL A 106 -5.12 -29.00 -2.59
N VAL A 107 -4.40 -29.34 -3.66
CA VAL A 107 -4.97 -29.81 -4.91
C VAL A 107 -4.82 -31.32 -4.96
N THR A 108 -5.90 -32.03 -5.25
CA THR A 108 -5.92 -33.49 -5.37
C THR A 108 -6.62 -33.89 -6.65
N CYS A 109 -6.02 -34.81 -7.41
CA CYS A 109 -6.68 -35.44 -8.55
C CYS A 109 -7.56 -36.59 -8.06
N GLN A 110 -8.86 -36.51 -8.31
CA GLN A 110 -9.82 -37.57 -7.97
C GLN A 110 -10.47 -38.12 -9.23
N PRO A 111 -10.93 -39.39 -9.26
CA PRO A 111 -11.66 -39.93 -10.39
C PRO A 111 -12.85 -39.03 -10.76
N ALA A 112 -13.00 -38.74 -12.04
CA ALA A 112 -14.15 -37.99 -12.54
C ALA A 112 -15.41 -38.82 -12.26
N SER A 113 -16.37 -38.22 -11.57
CA SER A 113 -17.68 -38.84 -11.36
C SER A 113 -18.41 -38.85 -12.70
N THR A 114 -18.48 -40.02 -13.32
CA THR A 114 -19.30 -40.30 -14.52
C THR A 114 -20.78 -40.30 -14.20
#